data_AF-A0A0F9REK3-F1
#
_entry.id   AF-A0A0F9REK3-F1
#
_cell.length_a   1.000
_cell.length_b   1.000
_cell.length_c   1.000
_cell.angle_alpha   90.00
_cell.angle_beta   90.00
_cell.angle_gamma   90.00
#
_symmetry.space_group_name_H-M   'P 1'
#
loop_
_entity.id
_entity.type
_entity.pdbx_description
1 polymer ?
#
loop_
_entity_poly.entity_id
_entity_poly.type
_entity_poly.pdbx_seq_one_letter_code
_entity_poly.pdbx_strand_id
1 'polypeptide(L)'
;MPNGWTKYEKAAQEGPWAIIKVCFLPIIALMVVGFALWLVGGALGWFGEAAQVAREEFGPREALRKYEWFKDVSAQLDKKQADIGVYQSRQDGMGETYSALPRQDWPREDREQYNVWSTEVAGVTASYNTLAAEYNAQMAKFNWQFVNRGELPAGATEPLPREYKPYETG
;
A
#
# COMPACT_ATOMS: atom_id res chain seq x y z
N MET A 1 66.61 7.97 -10.76
CA MET A 1 65.27 8.45 -10.31
C MET A 1 65.49 9.73 -9.52
N PRO A 2 64.90 10.87 -9.90
CA PRO A 2 65.07 12.11 -9.16
C PRO A 2 64.43 12.00 -7.78
N ASN A 3 65.22 12.17 -6.71
CA ASN A 3 64.75 12.09 -5.32
C ASN A 3 63.75 13.22 -5.05
N GLY A 4 62.61 12.89 -4.41
CA GLY A 4 61.54 13.86 -4.11
C GLY A 4 62.02 15.12 -3.38
N TRP A 5 63.09 15.01 -2.61
CA TRP A 5 63.79 16.11 -1.93
C TRP A 5 64.26 17.24 -2.86
N THR A 6 64.75 16.89 -4.06
CA THR A 6 65.22 17.89 -5.05
C THR A 6 64.12 18.82 -5.57
N LYS A 7 62.85 18.38 -5.53
CA LYS A 7 61.70 19.23 -5.89
C LYS A 7 61.38 20.26 -4.82
N TYR A 8 61.57 19.92 -3.54
CA TYR A 8 61.32 20.83 -2.42
C TYR A 8 62.43 21.89 -2.30
N GLU A 9 63.69 21.51 -2.51
CA GLU A 9 64.82 22.44 -2.51
C GLU A 9 64.71 23.47 -3.64
N LYS A 10 64.30 23.02 -4.83
CA LYS A 10 64.06 23.92 -5.97
C LYS A 10 62.89 24.87 -5.72
N ALA A 11 61.80 24.37 -5.12
CA ALA A 11 60.66 25.20 -4.74
C ALA A 11 60.99 26.23 -3.63
N ALA A 12 61.95 25.92 -2.75
CA ALA A 12 62.39 26.87 -1.72
C ALA A 12 63.18 28.06 -2.29
N GLN A 13 63.88 27.87 -3.41
CA GLN A 13 64.63 28.94 -4.10
C GLN A 13 63.74 29.85 -4.96
N GLU A 14 62.63 29.32 -5.50
CA GLU A 14 61.67 30.05 -6.34
C GLU A 14 60.70 30.95 -5.54
N GLY A 15 60.83 30.99 -4.21
CA GLY A 15 60.07 31.86 -3.31
C GLY A 15 58.85 31.19 -2.67
N PRO A 16 58.19 31.86 -1.71
CA PRO A 16 57.14 31.27 -0.86
C PRO A 16 55.93 30.75 -1.67
N TRP A 17 55.66 31.31 -2.84
CA TRP A 17 54.59 30.86 -3.73
C TRP A 17 54.82 29.47 -4.34
N ALA A 18 56.07 29.07 -4.56
CA ALA A 18 56.39 27.75 -5.11
C ALA A 18 56.21 26.65 -4.05
N ILE A 19 56.59 26.93 -2.79
CA ILE A 19 56.33 26.05 -1.64
C ILE A 19 54.82 25.84 -1.45
N ILE A 20 54.02 26.92 -1.52
CA ILE A 20 52.56 26.83 -1.40
C ILE A 20 51.97 25.92 -2.48
N LYS A 21 52.42 26.02 -3.74
CA LYS A 21 51.92 25.17 -4.82
C LYS A 21 52.30 23.70 -4.64
N VAL A 22 53.51 23.39 -4.20
CA VAL A 22 53.96 21.99 -4.05
C VAL A 22 53.32 21.32 -2.83
N CYS A 23 53.11 22.05 -1.73
CA CYS A 23 52.56 21.48 -0.50
C CYS A 23 51.03 21.59 -0.39
N PHE A 24 50.42 22.73 -0.75
CA PHE A 24 48.98 22.95 -0.53
C PHE A 24 48.10 22.48 -1.69
N LEU A 25 48.58 22.53 -2.94
CA LEU A 25 47.79 22.06 -4.09
C LEU A 25 47.37 20.57 -3.98
N PRO A 26 48.22 19.61 -3.56
CA PRO A 26 47.77 18.23 -3.36
C PRO A 26 46.78 18.09 -2.19
N ILE A 27 46.92 18.90 -1.13
CA ILE A 27 45.99 18.90 0.02
C ILE A 27 44.61 19.41 -0.43
N ILE A 28 44.57 20.50 -1.20
CA ILE A 28 43.33 21.03 -1.78
C ILE A 28 42.70 20.01 -2.73
N ALA A 29 43.49 19.37 -3.60
CA ALA A 29 42.99 18.32 -4.49
C ALA A 29 42.37 17.15 -3.72
N LEU A 30 43.01 16.69 -2.63
CA LEU A 30 42.46 15.67 -1.74
C LEU A 30 41.15 16.10 -1.09
N MET A 31 41.04 17.34 -0.62
CA MET A 31 39.80 17.88 -0.05
C MET A 31 38.67 17.92 -1.08
N VAL A 32 38.96 18.36 -2.31
CA VAL A 32 37.97 18.38 -3.40
C VAL A 32 37.49 16.96 -3.75
N VAL A 33 38.41 16.00 -3.85
CA VAL A 33 38.06 14.59 -4.11
C VAL A 33 37.24 14.01 -2.95
N GLY A 34 37.64 14.26 -1.69
CA GLY A 34 36.90 13.82 -0.51
C GLY A 34 35.49 14.39 -0.46
N PHE A 35 35.32 15.67 -0.80
CA PHE A 35 34.02 16.32 -0.89
C PHE A 35 33.15 15.73 -2.01
N ALA A 36 33.74 15.46 -3.18
CA ALA A 36 33.03 14.81 -4.29
C ALA A 36 32.55 13.39 -3.90
N LEU A 37 33.39 12.59 -3.24
CA LEU A 37 33.01 11.26 -2.75
C LEU A 37 31.91 11.34 -1.69
N TRP A 38 31.95 12.33 -0.80
CA TRP A 38 30.89 12.57 0.18
C TRP A 38 29.54 12.89 -0.48
N LEU A 39 29.53 13.76 -1.51
CA LEU A 39 28.31 14.07 -2.28
C LEU A 39 27.76 12.84 -3.01
N VAL A 40 28.63 12.06 -3.67
CA VAL A 40 28.22 10.82 -4.36
C VAL A 40 27.69 9.79 -3.37
N GLY A 41 28.35 9.63 -2.21
CA GLY A 41 27.91 8.74 -1.15
C GLY A 41 26.54 9.14 -0.58
N GLY A 42 26.31 10.43 -0.35
CA GLY A 42 25.00 10.95 0.07
C GLY A 42 23.90 10.69 -0.96
N ALA A 43 24.19 10.93 -2.25
CA ALA A 43 23.25 10.66 -3.33
C ALA A 43 22.93 9.16 -3.44
N LEU A 44 23.95 8.28 -3.42
CA LEU A 44 23.76 6.82 -3.46
C LEU A 44 23.01 6.29 -2.24
N GLY A 45 23.20 6.89 -1.06
CA GLY A 45 22.44 6.57 0.15
C GLY A 45 20.95 6.79 0.00
N TRP A 46 20.54 7.93 -0.57
CA TRP A 46 19.13 8.23 -0.86
C TRP A 46 18.51 7.24 -1.87
N PHE A 47 19.26 6.87 -2.91
CA PHE A 47 18.79 5.83 -3.85
C PHE A 47 18.69 4.45 -3.18
N GLY A 48 19.54 4.15 -2.21
CA GLY A 48 19.50 2.93 -1.42
C GLY A 48 18.21 2.79 -0.62
N GLU A 49 17.79 3.85 0.08
CA GLU A 49 16.54 3.87 0.85
C GLU A 49 15.31 3.72 -0.05
N ALA A 50 15.25 4.47 -1.16
CA ALA A 50 14.15 4.37 -2.12
C ALA A 50 14.07 2.96 -2.75
N ALA A 51 15.23 2.36 -3.08
CA ALA A 51 15.29 0.99 -3.59
C ALA A 51 14.86 -0.05 -2.55
N GLN A 52 15.20 0.16 -1.28
CA GLN A 52 14.78 -0.71 -0.18
C GLN A 52 13.26 -0.62 0.02
N VAL A 53 12.69 0.58 0.10
CA VAL A 53 11.23 0.78 0.23
C VAL A 53 10.51 0.18 -0.98
N ALA A 54 11.03 0.38 -2.20
CA ALA A 54 10.45 -0.24 -3.38
C ALA A 54 10.50 -1.78 -3.31
N ARG A 55 11.59 -2.36 -2.80
CA ARG A 55 11.69 -3.81 -2.62
C ARG A 55 10.77 -4.35 -1.53
N GLU A 56 10.58 -3.59 -0.46
CA GLU A 56 9.68 -3.95 0.63
C GLU A 56 8.21 -3.86 0.19
N GLU A 57 7.83 -2.82 -0.56
CA GLU A 57 6.46 -2.59 -1.01
C GLU A 57 6.06 -3.38 -2.27
N PHE A 58 7.00 -3.58 -3.20
CA PHE A 58 6.80 -4.24 -4.49
C PHE A 58 7.55 -5.57 -4.63
N GLY A 59 8.15 -6.06 -3.55
CA GLY A 59 8.79 -7.37 -3.56
C GLY A 59 7.77 -8.49 -3.86
N PRO A 60 8.17 -9.59 -4.53
CA PRO A 60 7.26 -10.70 -4.86
C PRO A 60 6.50 -11.26 -3.65
N ARG A 61 7.16 -11.30 -2.49
CA ARG A 61 6.55 -11.74 -1.23
C ARG A 61 5.44 -10.79 -0.78
N GLU A 62 5.67 -9.48 -0.87
CA GLU A 62 4.67 -8.49 -0.46
C GLU A 62 3.50 -8.45 -1.44
N ALA A 63 3.78 -8.58 -2.75
CA ALA A 63 2.75 -8.71 -3.77
C ALA A 63 1.83 -9.92 -3.51
N LEU A 64 2.41 -11.08 -3.15
CA LEU A 64 1.63 -12.27 -2.80
C LEU A 64 0.77 -12.04 -1.54
N ARG A 65 1.35 -11.42 -0.50
CA ARG A 65 0.63 -11.08 0.74
C ARG A 65 -0.56 -10.16 0.47
N LYS A 66 -0.36 -9.12 -0.35
CA LYS A 66 -1.43 -8.18 -0.75
C LYS A 66 -2.50 -8.90 -1.58
N TYR A 67 -2.10 -9.79 -2.48
CA TYR A 67 -3.03 -10.61 -3.27
C TYR A 67 -3.91 -11.50 -2.38
N GLU A 68 -3.32 -12.23 -1.43
CA GLU A 68 -4.05 -13.05 -0.46
C GLU A 68 -5.05 -12.19 0.33
N TRP A 69 -4.61 -11.03 0.81
CA TRP A 69 -5.48 -10.08 1.50
C TRP A 69 -6.68 -9.64 0.65
N PHE A 70 -6.47 -9.25 -0.62
CA PHE A 70 -7.57 -8.86 -1.51
C PHE A 70 -8.55 -10.00 -1.76
N LYS A 71 -8.05 -11.23 -1.92
CA LYS A 71 -8.88 -12.42 -2.10
C LYS A 71 -9.73 -12.69 -0.86
N ASP A 72 -9.12 -12.65 0.32
CA ASP A 72 -9.82 -12.87 1.59
C ASP A 72 -10.86 -11.79 1.86
N VAL A 73 -10.54 -10.52 1.58
CA VAL A 73 -11.49 -9.41 1.73
C VAL A 73 -12.64 -9.52 0.74
N SER A 74 -12.37 -9.89 -0.52
CA SER A 74 -13.44 -10.13 -1.50
C SER A 74 -14.39 -11.23 -1.02
N ALA A 75 -13.85 -12.36 -0.55
CA ALA A 75 -14.67 -13.46 -0.03
C ALA A 75 -15.49 -13.04 1.20
N GLN A 76 -14.94 -12.19 2.06
CA GLN A 76 -15.67 -11.63 3.21
C GLN A 76 -16.81 -10.69 2.79
N LEU A 77 -16.60 -9.85 1.76
CA LEU A 77 -17.66 -9.01 1.20
C LEU A 77 -18.80 -9.86 0.62
N ASP A 78 -18.46 -10.88 -0.17
CA ASP A 78 -19.47 -11.75 -0.77
C ASP A 78 -20.26 -12.53 0.30
N LYS A 79 -19.59 -12.97 1.37
CA LYS A 79 -20.26 -13.57 2.55
C LYS A 79 -21.22 -12.59 3.21
N LYS A 80 -20.78 -11.35 3.50
CA LYS A 80 -21.63 -10.34 4.15
C LYS A 80 -22.85 -10.00 3.29
N GLN A 81 -22.69 -9.96 1.98
CA GLN A 81 -23.81 -9.76 1.06
C GLN A 81 -24.82 -10.91 1.12
N ALA A 82 -24.33 -12.17 1.17
CA ALA A 82 -25.20 -13.32 1.38
C ALA A 82 -25.91 -13.28 2.74
N ASP A 83 -25.20 -12.90 3.81
CA ASP A 83 -25.78 -12.75 5.15
C ASP A 83 -26.90 -11.69 5.15
N ILE A 84 -26.70 -10.53 4.50
CA ILE A 84 -27.74 -9.51 4.30
C ILE A 84 -28.96 -10.10 3.58
N GLY A 85 -28.75 -10.83 2.48
CA GLY A 85 -29.83 -11.47 1.72
C GLY A 85 -30.63 -12.51 2.52
N VAL A 86 -30.00 -13.24 3.43
CA VAL A 86 -30.68 -14.17 4.35
C VAL A 86 -31.59 -13.42 5.32
N TYR A 87 -31.12 -12.31 5.89
CA TYR A 87 -31.93 -11.51 6.81
C TYR A 87 -33.09 -10.80 6.10
N GLN A 88 -32.84 -10.24 4.90
CA GLN A 88 -33.90 -9.64 4.08
C GLN A 88 -34.96 -10.68 3.71
N SER A 89 -34.56 -11.88 3.25
CA SER A 89 -35.51 -12.97 2.96
C SER A 89 -36.37 -13.36 4.17
N ARG A 90 -35.82 -13.30 5.39
CA ARG A 90 -36.59 -13.56 6.62
C ARG A 90 -37.59 -12.44 6.92
N GLN A 91 -37.18 -11.19 6.73
CA GLN A 91 -38.06 -10.03 6.88
C GLN A 91 -39.20 -10.07 5.86
N ASP A 92 -38.90 -10.41 4.60
CA ASP A 92 -39.88 -10.52 3.52
C ASP A 92 -40.87 -11.65 3.79
N GLY A 93 -40.39 -12.84 4.18
CA GLY A 93 -41.27 -13.97 4.52
C GLY A 93 -42.21 -13.67 5.70
N MET A 94 -41.74 -12.92 6.71
CA MET A 94 -42.59 -12.45 7.81
C MET A 94 -43.58 -11.37 7.34
N GLY A 95 -43.14 -10.45 6.48
CA GLY A 95 -44.00 -9.43 5.86
C GLY A 95 -45.12 -10.02 5.00
N GLU A 96 -44.82 -11.06 4.23
CA GLU A 96 -45.81 -11.79 3.42
C GLU A 96 -46.86 -12.49 4.28
N THR A 97 -46.42 -13.15 5.35
CA THR A 97 -47.29 -13.84 6.32
C THR A 97 -48.34 -12.90 6.93
N TYR A 98 -47.96 -11.63 7.15
CA TYR A 98 -48.83 -10.61 7.74
C TYR A 98 -49.28 -9.53 6.77
N SER A 99 -49.23 -9.78 5.46
CA SER A 99 -49.54 -8.79 4.40
C SER A 99 -50.95 -8.18 4.50
N ALA A 100 -51.91 -8.89 5.10
CA ALA A 100 -53.29 -8.42 5.30
C ALA A 100 -53.49 -7.58 6.58
N LEU A 101 -52.51 -7.53 7.48
CA LEU A 101 -52.61 -6.87 8.78
C LEU A 101 -51.61 -5.72 8.89
N PRO A 102 -52.00 -4.57 9.45
CA PRO A 102 -51.04 -3.51 9.71
C PRO A 102 -50.02 -3.97 10.75
N ARG A 103 -48.79 -3.44 10.68
CA ARG A 103 -47.68 -3.80 11.60
C ARG A 103 -48.03 -3.64 13.09
N GLN A 104 -48.98 -2.78 13.43
CA GLN A 104 -49.45 -2.56 14.80
C GLN A 104 -50.24 -3.75 15.37
N ASP A 105 -50.84 -4.56 14.49
CA ASP A 105 -51.68 -5.71 14.85
C ASP A 105 -50.89 -7.03 14.85
N TRP A 106 -49.61 -7.01 14.45
CA TRP A 106 -48.74 -8.19 14.51
C TRP A 106 -48.56 -8.65 15.96
N PRO A 107 -48.38 -9.95 16.23
CA PRO A 107 -47.96 -10.44 17.55
C PRO A 107 -46.72 -9.68 18.03
N ARG A 108 -46.67 -9.41 19.34
CA ARG A 108 -45.61 -8.60 19.92
C ARG A 108 -44.24 -9.22 19.67
N GLU A 109 -44.15 -10.53 19.84
CA GLU A 109 -42.96 -11.35 19.67
C GLU A 109 -42.39 -11.22 18.25
N ASP A 110 -43.26 -11.26 17.24
CA ASP A 110 -42.85 -11.14 15.84
C ASP A 110 -42.36 -9.73 15.49
N ARG A 111 -42.99 -8.68 16.05
CA ARG A 111 -42.49 -7.31 15.87
C ARG A 111 -41.12 -7.11 16.49
N GLU A 112 -40.91 -7.65 17.69
CA GLU A 112 -39.62 -7.61 18.37
C GLU A 112 -38.57 -8.36 17.53
N GLN A 113 -38.90 -9.55 17.02
CA GLN A 113 -38.01 -10.32 16.15
C GLN A 113 -37.68 -9.59 14.83
N TYR A 114 -38.67 -8.96 14.19
CA TYR A 114 -38.45 -8.17 12.97
C TYR A 114 -37.52 -6.98 13.23
N ASN A 115 -37.67 -6.30 14.38
CA ASN A 115 -36.78 -5.19 14.78
C ASN A 115 -35.35 -5.67 15.05
N VAL A 116 -35.18 -6.86 15.63
CA VAL A 116 -33.86 -7.49 15.80
C VAL A 116 -33.22 -7.72 14.44
N TRP A 117 -33.91 -8.37 13.49
CA TRP A 117 -33.37 -8.57 12.15
C TRP A 117 -33.05 -7.27 11.43
N SER A 118 -33.88 -6.23 11.59
CA SER A 118 -33.61 -4.91 11.00
C SER A 118 -32.33 -4.29 11.57
N THR A 119 -32.08 -4.45 12.86
CA THR A 119 -30.84 -3.99 13.50
C THR A 119 -29.64 -4.80 13.04
N GLU A 120 -29.81 -6.12 12.86
CA GLU A 120 -28.77 -7.02 12.33
C GLU A 120 -28.40 -6.67 10.88
N VAL A 121 -29.39 -6.45 10.00
CA VAL A 121 -29.17 -6.00 8.62
C VAL A 121 -28.38 -4.69 8.60
N ALA A 122 -28.79 -3.70 9.40
CA ALA A 122 -28.09 -2.43 9.48
C ALA A 122 -26.63 -2.61 9.96
N GLY A 123 -26.40 -3.48 10.94
CA GLY A 123 -25.06 -3.79 11.46
C GLY A 123 -24.16 -4.48 10.42
N VAL A 124 -24.68 -5.50 9.72
CA VAL A 124 -23.94 -6.21 8.67
C VAL A 124 -23.66 -5.28 7.48
N THR A 125 -24.63 -4.45 7.09
CA THR A 125 -24.49 -3.45 6.02
C THR A 125 -23.42 -2.42 6.35
N ALA A 126 -23.41 -1.88 7.58
CA ALA A 126 -22.36 -0.97 8.02
C ALA A 126 -20.97 -1.64 7.98
N SER A 127 -20.89 -2.89 8.45
CA SER A 127 -19.64 -3.67 8.39
C SER A 127 -19.19 -3.96 6.95
N TYR A 128 -20.12 -4.23 6.04
CA TYR A 128 -19.85 -4.38 4.61
C TYR A 128 -19.28 -3.09 4.03
N ASN A 129 -19.94 -1.95 4.28
CA ASN A 129 -19.54 -0.66 3.73
C ASN A 129 -18.15 -0.22 4.22
N THR A 130 -17.81 -0.47 5.50
CA THR A 130 -16.45 -0.24 6.01
C THR A 130 -15.42 -1.09 5.28
N LEU A 131 -15.69 -2.39 5.11
CA LEU A 131 -14.77 -3.31 4.44
C LEU A 131 -14.62 -2.97 2.95
N ALA A 132 -15.71 -2.56 2.29
CA ALA A 132 -15.71 -2.10 0.91
C ALA A 132 -14.90 -0.80 0.75
N ALA A 133 -15.03 0.15 1.70
CA ALA A 133 -14.23 1.37 1.70
C ALA A 133 -12.73 1.07 1.86
N GLU A 134 -12.36 0.14 2.76
CA GLU A 134 -10.97 -0.30 2.93
C GLU A 134 -10.43 -0.99 1.67
N TYR A 135 -11.21 -1.90 1.08
CA TYR A 135 -10.87 -2.56 -0.18
C TYR A 135 -10.62 -1.53 -1.28
N ASN A 136 -11.55 -0.60 -1.46
CA ASN A 136 -11.50 0.46 -2.47
C ASN A 136 -10.31 1.40 -2.24
N ALA A 137 -9.99 1.74 -0.98
CA ALA A 137 -8.85 2.58 -0.63
C ALA A 137 -7.52 1.87 -0.92
N GLN A 138 -7.40 0.56 -0.63
CA GLN A 138 -6.20 -0.22 -0.96
C GLN A 138 -6.06 -0.45 -2.47
N MET A 139 -7.18 -0.60 -3.18
CA MET A 139 -7.18 -0.64 -4.64
C MET A 139 -6.76 0.69 -5.26
N ALA A 140 -7.15 1.84 -4.68
CA ALA A 140 -6.79 3.16 -5.20
C ALA A 140 -5.31 3.53 -5.00
N LYS A 141 -4.67 3.02 -3.93
CA LYS A 141 -3.26 3.33 -3.60
C LYS A 141 -2.27 2.78 -4.62
N PHE A 142 -2.63 1.72 -5.33
CA PHE A 142 -1.74 1.06 -6.26
C PHE A 142 -2.49 0.87 -7.58
N ASN A 143 -1.90 1.33 -8.68
CA ASN A 143 -2.44 1.04 -10.00
C ASN A 143 -2.16 -0.45 -10.30
N TRP A 144 -2.99 -1.32 -9.76
CA TRP A 144 -2.78 -2.76 -9.75
C TRP A 144 -3.03 -3.33 -11.16
N GLN A 145 -2.09 -3.15 -12.07
CA GLN A 145 -2.19 -3.72 -13.42
C GLN A 145 -2.23 -5.25 -13.41
N PHE A 146 -1.71 -5.93 -12.39
CA PHE A 146 -1.82 -7.39 -12.25
C PHE A 146 -3.26 -7.89 -12.01
N VAL A 147 -4.21 -7.01 -11.68
CA VAL A 147 -5.64 -7.38 -11.62
C VAL A 147 -6.23 -7.50 -13.04
N ASN A 148 -5.47 -7.14 -14.07
CA ASN A 148 -5.86 -7.31 -15.46
C ASN A 148 -5.78 -8.79 -15.86
N ARG A 149 -6.83 -9.27 -16.54
CA ARG A 149 -6.93 -10.63 -17.06
C ARG A 149 -5.76 -10.89 -18.04
N GLY A 150 -4.77 -11.70 -17.62
CA GLY A 150 -3.58 -12.05 -18.41
C GLY A 150 -2.23 -11.86 -17.69
N GLU A 151 -2.19 -11.05 -16.63
CA GLU A 151 -0.99 -10.82 -15.79
C GLU A 151 -1.08 -11.54 -14.43
N LEU A 152 -1.85 -12.62 -14.38
CA LEU A 152 -2.01 -13.43 -13.18
C LEU A 152 -0.67 -14.11 -12.83
N PRO A 153 -0.22 -14.07 -11.57
CA PRO A 153 0.92 -14.86 -11.14
C PRO A 153 0.66 -16.34 -11.43
N ALA A 154 1.71 -17.07 -11.78
CA ALA A 154 1.61 -18.48 -12.16
C ALA A 154 0.83 -19.28 -11.10
N GLY A 155 -0.32 -19.84 -11.49
CA GLY A 155 -1.20 -20.63 -10.61
C GLY A 155 -2.56 -19.99 -10.30
N ALA A 156 -2.79 -18.70 -10.57
CA ALA A 156 -4.11 -18.09 -10.46
C ALA A 156 -4.91 -18.24 -11.76
N THR A 157 -6.11 -18.83 -11.70
CA THR A 157 -6.97 -19.09 -12.87
C THR A 157 -8.02 -18.01 -13.11
N GLU A 158 -8.34 -17.20 -12.11
CA GLU A 158 -9.38 -16.18 -12.17
C GLU A 158 -8.82 -14.80 -11.81
N PRO A 159 -9.11 -13.75 -12.60
CA PRO A 159 -8.75 -12.39 -12.24
C PRO A 159 -9.62 -11.89 -11.09
N LEU A 160 -9.00 -11.15 -10.17
CA LEU A 160 -9.72 -10.46 -9.09
C LEU A 160 -10.71 -9.42 -9.69
N PRO A 161 -11.80 -9.09 -8.97
CA PRO A 161 -12.75 -8.09 -9.42
C PRO A 161 -12.06 -6.74 -9.65
N ARG A 162 -12.19 -6.18 -10.85
CA ARG A 162 -11.61 -4.87 -11.23
C ARG A 162 -12.40 -3.69 -10.68
N GLU A 163 -13.66 -3.91 -10.31
CA GLU A 163 -14.61 -2.85 -10.06
C GLU A 163 -14.63 -2.49 -8.58
N TYR A 164 -14.69 -1.19 -8.30
CA TYR A 164 -15.04 -0.69 -6.97
C TYR A 164 -16.29 -1.41 -6.52
N LYS A 165 -16.21 -2.06 -5.35
CA LYS A 165 -17.40 -2.69 -4.79
C LYS A 165 -18.37 -1.56 -4.42
N PRO A 166 -19.62 -1.59 -4.93
CA PRO A 166 -20.60 -0.55 -4.66
C PRO A 166 -20.96 -0.55 -3.17
N TYR A 167 -21.32 0.61 -2.65
CA TYR A 167 -21.86 0.70 -1.29
C TYR A 167 -23.30 0.19 -1.30
N GLU A 168 -23.65 -0.61 -0.31
CA GLU A 168 -25.03 -0.99 -0.06
C GLU A 168 -25.72 0.21 0.62
N THR A 169 -26.71 0.80 -0.06
CA THR A 169 -27.60 1.81 0.52
C THR A 169 -28.65 1.09 1.33
N GLY A 170 -28.54 1.18 2.67
CA GLY A 170 -29.55 0.66 3.58
C GLY A 170 -30.91 1.34 3.46
#